data_AF-A0A1T4TJ25-F1
#
_entry.id   AF-A0A1T4TJ25-F1
#
_cell.length_a   1.000
_cell.length_b   1.000
_cell.length_c   1.000
_cell.angle_alpha   90.00
_cell.angle_beta   90.00
_cell.angle_gamma   90.00
#
_symmetry.space_group_name_H-M   'P 1'
#
loop_
_entity.id
_entity.type
_entity.pdbx_description
1 polymer ?
#
loop_
_entity_poly.entity_id
_entity_poly.type
_entity_poly.pdbx_seq_one_letter_code
_entity_poly.pdbx_strand_id
1 'polypeptide(L)' 'MRRHVTVEDDRFDYGEVRYLTYGYLDDRLVNVVWTARPGGRRIISMRHCHAKEAEAFKGALD' A
#
# COMPACT_ATOMS: atom_id res chain seq x y z
N MET A 1 10.67 -9.28 11.08
CA MET A 1 9.23 -9.02 10.92
C MET A 1 9.04 -7.91 9.91
N ARG A 2 8.43 -8.23 8.77
CA ARG A 2 8.25 -7.30 7.65
C ARG A 2 6.97 -6.50 7.90
N ARG A 3 7.10 -5.25 8.39
CA ARG A 3 5.98 -4.42 8.86
C ARG A 3 5.05 -3.88 7.76
N HIS A 4 5.43 -4.06 6.50
CA HIS A 4 4.65 -3.64 5.35
C HIS A 4 5.01 -4.47 4.09
N VAL A 5 4.06 -4.60 3.18
CA VAL A 5 4.27 -5.18 1.85
C VAL A 5 3.99 -4.11 0.79
N THR A 6 4.81 -4.10 -0.25
CA THR A 6 4.64 -3.20 -1.40
C THR A 6 4.54 -4.06 -2.64
N VAL A 7 3.53 -3.78 -3.46
CA VAL A 7 3.31 -4.42 -4.77
C VAL A 7 3.06 -3.34 -5.81
N GLU A 8 3.37 -3.62 -7.07
CA GLU A 8 2.99 -2.75 -8.18
C GLU A 8 1.46 -2.79 -8.36
N ASP A 9 0.87 -1.66 -8.73
CA ASP A 9 -0.55 -1.54 -9.03
C ASP A 9 -0.78 -1.73 -10.53
N ASP A 10 -0.90 -2.99 -10.95
CA ASP A 10 -1.10 -3.41 -12.34
C ASP A 10 -2.57 -3.52 -12.75
N ARG A 11 -3.49 -3.05 -11.91
CA ARG A 11 -4.95 -3.16 -12.14
C ARG A 11 -5.41 -2.37 -13.37
N PHE A 12 -4.73 -1.26 -13.68
CA PHE A 12 -5.04 -0.37 -14.79
C PHE A 12 -3.76 0.30 -15.31
N ASP A 13 -3.75 0.68 -16.59
CA ASP A 13 -2.71 1.59 -17.11
C ASP A 13 -3.03 3.02 -16.68
N TYR A 14 -2.26 3.52 -15.71
CA TYR A 14 -2.40 4.87 -15.17
C TYR A 14 -1.54 5.92 -15.87
N GLY A 15 -0.77 5.54 -16.90
CA GLY A 15 0.24 6.40 -17.54
C GLY A 15 1.46 6.69 -16.66
N GLU A 16 1.56 6.05 -15.49
CA GLU A 16 2.71 6.08 -14.57
C GLU A 16 2.72 4.81 -13.72
N VAL A 17 3.90 4.34 -13.30
CA VAL A 17 4.01 3.22 -12.37
C VAL A 17 3.47 3.65 -11.01
N ARG A 18 2.54 2.86 -10.46
CA ARG A 18 1.98 3.05 -9.13
C ARG A 18 2.27 1.83 -8.26
N TYR A 19 2.38 2.07 -6.97
CA TYR A 19 2.60 1.05 -5.98
C TYR A 19 1.51 1.11 -4.92
N LEU A 20 1.07 -0.07 -4.50
CA LEU A 20 0.22 -0.29 -3.33
C LEU A 20 1.13 -0.72 -2.18
N THR A 21 1.08 -0.01 -1.06
CA THR A 21 1.77 -0.40 0.17
C THR A 21 0.77 -0.65 1.27
N TYR A 22 0.73 -1.88 1.76
CA TYR A 22 -0.07 -2.26 2.91
C TYR A 22 0.84 -2.38 4.12
N GLY A 23 0.49 -1.73 5.22
CA GLY A 23 1.27 -1.77 6.45
C GLY A 23 0.50 -1.20 7.62
N TYR A 24 1.00 -1.44 8.84
CA TYR A 24 0.40 -0.87 10.04
C TYR A 24 0.92 0.56 10.27
N LEU A 25 -0.02 1.48 10.46
CA LEU A 25 0.23 2.79 11.07
C LEU A 25 -0.43 2.76 12.44
N ASP A 26 0.40 2.83 13.49
CA ASP A 26 0.01 2.49 14.85
C ASP A 26 -0.62 1.08 14.92
N ASP A 27 -1.89 0.98 15.31
CA ASP A 27 -2.65 -0.26 15.42
C ASP A 27 -3.59 -0.52 14.22
N ARG A 28 -3.49 0.29 13.15
CA ARG A 28 -4.41 0.23 12.01
C ARG A 28 -3.70 -0.14 10.72
N LEU A 29 -4.25 -1.12 10.02
CA LEU A 29 -3.80 -1.45 8.68
C LEU A 29 -4.23 -0.37 7.68
N VAL A 30 -3.26 0.18 6.97
CA VAL A 30 -3.45 1.19 5.93
C VAL A 30 -3.01 0.68 4.57
N ASN A 31 -3.65 1.17 3.52
CA ASN A 31 -3.22 1.05 2.14
C ASN A 31 -2.79 2.43 1.64
N VAL A 32 -1.55 2.53 1.15
CA VAL A 32 -0.97 3.73 0.56
C VAL A 32 -0.72 3.48 -0.92
N VAL A 33 -1.31 4.32 -1.77
CA VAL A 33 -1.02 4.37 -3.21
C VAL A 33 -0.01 5.47 -3.46
N TRP A 34 1.08 5.17 -4.15
CA TRP A 34 2.12 6.15 -4.44
C TRP A 34 2.84 5.87 -5.76
N THR A 35 3.54 6.86 -6.28
CA THR A 35 4.43 6.74 -7.44
C THR A 35 5.81 7.32 -7.12
N ALA A 36 6.87 6.77 -7.72
CA ALA A 36 8.23 7.29 -7.56
C ALA A 36 8.38 8.63 -8.29
N ARG A 37 9.10 9.57 -7.70
CA ARG A 37 9.46 10.86 -8.31
C ARG A 37 10.92 11.20 -7.99
N PRO A 38 11.59 12.07 -8.77
CA PRO A 38 12.90 12.57 -8.39
C PRO A 38 12.84 13.15 -6.98
N GLY A 39 13.72 12.68 -6.09
CA GLY A 39 13.78 13.14 -4.70
C GLY A 39 12.75 12.51 -3.74
N GLY A 40 11.91 11.55 -4.17
CA GLY A 40 11.07 10.83 -3.22
C GLY A 40 9.86 10.08 -3.81
N ARG A 41 8.79 10.03 -3.01
CA ARG A 41 7.52 9.39 -3.36
C ARG A 41 6.42 10.43 -3.37
N ARG A 42 5.61 10.44 -4.42
CA ARG A 42 4.35 11.19 -4.43
C ARG A 42 3.25 10.27 -3.94
N ILE A 43 2.66 10.62 -2.80
CA ILE A 43 1.47 9.93 -2.30
C ILE A 43 0.27 10.35 -3.16
N ILE A 44 -0.46 9.36 -3.67
CA ILE A 44 -1.65 9.55 -4.49
C ILE A 44 -2.90 9.38 -3.61
N SER A 45 -2.89 8.38 -2.72
CA SER A 45 -3.98 8.13 -1.79
C SER A 45 -3.46 7.38 -0.56
N MET A 46 -4.13 7.56 0.56
CA MET A 46 -3.96 6.75 1.76
C MET A 46 -5.35 6.52 2.37
N ARG A 47 -5.63 5.28 2.75
CA ARG A 47 -6.85 4.92 3.47
C ARG A 47 -6.62 3.79 4.45
N HIS A 48 -7.48 3.69 5.45
CA HIS A 48 -7.59 2.45 6.21
C HIS A 48 -8.07 1.32 5.29
N CYS A 49 -7.54 0.12 5.50
CA CYS A 49 -8.04 -1.07 4.83
C CYS A 49 -9.46 -1.40 5.32
N HIS A 50 -10.32 -1.85 4.43
CA HIS A 50 -11.60 -2.42 4.84
C HIS A 50 -11.36 -3.78 5.52
N ALA A 51 -12.29 -4.20 6.40
CA ALA A 51 -12.13 -5.43 7.19
C ALA A 51 -11.77 -6.66 6.33
N LYS A 52 -12.36 -6.79 5.14
CA LYS A 52 -12.03 -7.90 4.20
C LYS A 52 -10.60 -7.86 3.66
N GLU A 53 -10.05 -6.67 3.42
CA GLU A 53 -8.65 -6.53 2.98
C GLU A 53 -7.69 -6.79 4.15
N ALA A 54 -8.06 -6.37 5.37
CA ALA A 54 -7.24 -6.62 6.55
C ALA A 54 -7.07 -8.10 6.87
N GLU A 55 -8.12 -8.91 6.71
CA GLU A 55 -8.02 -10.37 6.88
C GLU A 55 -7.11 -11.03 5.84
N ALA A 56 -7.09 -10.54 4.59
CA ALA A 56 -6.22 -11.08 3.54
C ALA A 56 -4.74 -10.80 3.78
N PHE A 57 -4.40 -9.68 4.43
CA PHE A 57 -3.01 -9.26 4.66
C PHE A 57 -2.47 -9.59 6.05
N LYS A 58 -3.31 -9.94 7.04
CA LYS A 58 -2.86 -10.32 8.40
C LYS A 58 -1.73 -11.36 8.35
N GLY A 59 -1.93 -12.49 7.67
CA GLY A 59 -0.93 -13.55 7.59
C GLY A 59 0.33 -13.22 6.78
N ALA A 60 0.33 -12.15 5.98
CA ALA A 60 1.47 -11.72 5.17
C ALA A 60 2.29 -10.58 5.82
N LEU A 61 1.78 -10.01 6.92
CA LEU A 61 2.38 -8.88 7.64
C LEU A 61 2.82 -9.24 9.08
N ASP A 62 2.60 -10.49 9.50
CA ASP A 62 3.19 -11.11 10.69
C ASP A 62 4.64 -11.59 10.46
#